data_AF-A0A6I4SKX2-F1
#
_entry.id   AF-A0A6I4SKX2-F1
#
_cell.length_a   1.000
_cell.length_b   1.000
_cell.length_c   1.000
_cell.angle_alpha   90.00
_cell.angle_beta   90.00
_cell.angle_gamma   90.00
#
_symmetry.space_group_name_H-M   'P 1'
#
loop_
_entity.id
_entity.type
_entity.pdbx_description
1 polymer ?
#
loop_
_entity_poly.entity_id
_entity_poly.type
_entity_poly.pdbx_seq_one_letter_code
_entity_poly.pdbx_strand_id
1 'polypeptide(L)'
;MISSRALSVLASALTLGMAFSWAAPAMADLDRGFEAWDRGDYTTAVREWRDLAASGDADAQFNMAQAYRLGRGVEQNSAQAEVLIAKAAAQGHIRAIDTYGLLLFQSGRREEAMPYVIASADRGNPRAQYLLGIGHFNGDLVGKDWVRAYALMTLSNAEGFEPAKMGLAQMDNFIPMDQRQQAQLLAQTLKQNATAKRSQQFASRDLGIGTELAGTQIPSQSVPRSAPSTAPLPTATSRIPQAIRSTSVPPSVAAARAAVAEASRVTGTESPAQAGADFARPDAVQPRSEAPPIRTAAAPRSEVPKPTPAATPKAAPAASSSGPWRIQLGAFSVPSNADKLWSRLASNAAISGKSKFIVPAGRVVKLQVGGYPNRSGAQTACDALKRSGQDCIVTK
;
A
#
# COMPACT_ATOMS: atom_id res chain seq x y z
N MET A 1 -33.88 -95.16 -1.13
CA MET A 1 -34.89 -94.14 -1.47
C MET A 1 -34.15 -92.80 -1.56
N ILE A 2 -33.69 -92.40 -2.74
CA ILE A 2 -34.38 -91.57 -3.75
C ILE A 2 -34.45 -90.08 -3.37
N SER A 3 -33.83 -89.27 -4.25
CA SER A 3 -34.07 -87.86 -4.61
C SER A 3 -33.71 -86.74 -3.62
N SER A 4 -32.79 -85.84 -3.98
CA SER A 4 -32.89 -84.73 -4.95
C SER A 4 -33.57 -83.49 -4.36
N ARG A 5 -32.81 -82.39 -4.22
CA ARG A 5 -32.88 -81.22 -5.14
C ARG A 5 -31.93 -80.11 -4.68
N ALA A 6 -31.12 -79.68 -5.63
CA ALA A 6 -30.49 -78.37 -5.65
C ALA A 6 -31.56 -77.26 -5.67
N LEU A 7 -31.25 -76.08 -5.12
CA LEU A 7 -31.30 -74.83 -5.86
C LEU A 7 -30.59 -73.71 -5.09
N SER A 8 -29.76 -73.00 -5.82
CA SER A 8 -29.12 -71.70 -5.56
C SER A 8 -30.05 -70.67 -4.91
N VAL A 9 -29.48 -69.64 -4.26
CA VAL A 9 -29.76 -68.21 -4.53
C VAL A 9 -29.10 -67.29 -3.47
N LEU A 10 -28.25 -66.39 -3.99
CA LEU A 10 -27.87 -65.04 -3.54
C LEU A 10 -27.00 -64.87 -2.27
N ALA A 11 -25.71 -64.69 -2.54
CA ALA A 11 -24.83 -63.80 -1.80
C ALA A 11 -25.34 -62.35 -1.91
N SER A 12 -25.67 -61.74 -0.78
CA SER A 12 -25.85 -60.28 -0.67
C SER A 12 -24.94 -59.78 0.44
N ALA A 13 -23.71 -59.44 0.05
CA ALA A 13 -22.82 -58.64 0.88
C ALA A 13 -23.40 -57.21 0.96
N LEU A 14 -24.00 -56.87 2.10
CA LEU A 14 -24.35 -55.48 2.41
C LEU A 14 -23.05 -54.70 2.69
N THR A 15 -22.40 -54.21 1.65
CA THR A 15 -21.46 -53.10 1.77
C THR A 15 -22.27 -51.82 1.89
N LEU A 16 -22.62 -51.43 3.11
CA LEU A 16 -23.15 -50.10 3.36
C LEU A 16 -21.99 -49.11 3.20
N GLY A 17 -21.84 -48.59 1.98
CA GLY A 17 -20.83 -47.61 1.63
C GLY A 17 -20.95 -46.37 2.50
N MET A 18 -19.92 -46.07 3.27
CA MET A 18 -19.70 -44.73 3.82
C MET A 18 -19.61 -43.76 2.63
N ALA A 19 -20.66 -42.96 2.42
CA ALA A 19 -20.58 -41.76 1.63
C ALA A 19 -19.67 -40.77 2.37
N PHE A 20 -18.36 -40.90 2.15
CA PHE A 20 -17.39 -39.90 2.58
C PHE A 20 -17.55 -38.72 1.61
N SER A 21 -18.42 -37.77 1.96
CA SER A 21 -18.51 -36.50 1.26
C SER A 21 -17.18 -35.77 1.44
N TRP A 22 -16.29 -35.88 0.46
CA TRP A 22 -15.09 -35.05 0.38
C TRP A 22 -15.49 -33.62 0.01
N ALA A 23 -15.89 -32.84 1.01
CA ALA A 23 -15.75 -31.40 0.94
C ALA A 23 -14.28 -31.07 1.28
N ALA A 24 -13.38 -31.16 0.29
CA ALA A 24 -12.08 -30.51 0.39
C ALA A 24 -12.27 -29.01 0.03
N PRO A 25 -11.65 -28.09 0.78
CA PRO A 25 -12.40 -27.00 1.40
C PRO A 25 -12.05 -25.63 0.82
N ALA A 26 -12.88 -24.62 1.09
CA ALA A 26 -12.74 -23.21 0.71
C ALA A 26 -11.31 -22.61 0.76
N MET A 27 -10.41 -23.15 1.58
CA MET A 27 -9.00 -22.74 1.65
C MET A 27 -8.21 -23.01 0.35
N ALA A 28 -8.47 -24.13 -0.33
CA ALA A 28 -7.79 -24.45 -1.58
C ALA A 28 -8.16 -23.47 -2.71
N ASP A 29 -9.34 -22.88 -2.63
CA ASP A 29 -9.84 -21.93 -3.63
C ASP A 29 -9.20 -20.55 -3.43
N LEU A 30 -8.96 -20.15 -2.18
CA LEU A 30 -8.27 -18.89 -1.84
C LEU A 30 -6.83 -18.88 -2.37
N ASP A 31 -6.09 -19.97 -2.14
CA ASP A 31 -4.71 -20.13 -2.58
C ASP A 31 -4.60 -20.14 -4.11
N ARG A 32 -5.49 -20.86 -4.80
CA ARG A 32 -5.57 -20.84 -6.28
C ARG A 32 -5.78 -19.43 -6.82
N GLY A 33 -6.60 -18.63 -6.15
CA GLY A 33 -6.80 -17.23 -6.52
C GLY A 33 -5.53 -16.37 -6.31
N PHE A 34 -4.80 -16.56 -5.21
CA PHE A 34 -3.53 -15.87 -4.97
C PHE A 34 -2.47 -16.22 -6.02
N GLU A 35 -2.31 -17.51 -6.33
CA GLU A 35 -1.38 -17.96 -7.35
C GLU A 35 -1.71 -17.39 -8.74
N ALA A 36 -3.00 -17.37 -9.10
CA ALA A 36 -3.44 -16.78 -10.35
C ALA A 36 -3.12 -15.28 -10.41
N TRP A 37 -3.35 -14.57 -9.30
CA TRP A 37 -3.04 -13.15 -9.19
C TRP A 37 -1.53 -12.86 -9.34
N ASP A 38 -0.67 -13.67 -8.72
CA ASP A 38 0.79 -13.51 -8.79
C ASP A 38 1.31 -13.70 -10.24
N ARG A 39 0.72 -14.64 -10.98
CA ARG A 39 1.01 -14.84 -12.41
C ARG A 39 0.35 -13.80 -13.34
N GLY A 40 -0.43 -12.87 -12.79
CA GLY A 40 -1.15 -11.84 -13.56
C GLY A 40 -2.44 -12.31 -14.22
N ASP A 41 -2.91 -13.53 -13.96
CA ASP A 41 -4.23 -14.01 -14.39
C ASP A 41 -5.32 -13.54 -13.42
N TYR A 42 -5.63 -12.25 -13.52
CA TYR A 42 -6.59 -11.59 -12.63
C TYR A 42 -8.03 -12.09 -12.81
N THR A 43 -8.39 -12.55 -14.01
CA THR A 43 -9.74 -13.08 -14.28
C THR A 43 -9.96 -14.40 -13.55
N THR A 44 -8.97 -15.29 -13.55
CA THR A 44 -9.02 -16.51 -12.74
C THR A 44 -9.01 -16.17 -11.26
N ALA A 45 -8.14 -15.27 -10.80
CA ALA A 45 -8.09 -14.87 -9.38
C ALA A 45 -9.45 -14.40 -8.85
N VAL A 46 -10.08 -13.49 -9.59
CA VAL A 46 -11.44 -12.99 -9.29
C VAL A 46 -12.46 -14.12 -9.27
N ARG A 47 -12.39 -15.06 -10.22
CA ARG A 47 -13.32 -16.20 -10.27
C ARG A 47 -13.21 -17.06 -9.01
N GLU A 48 -12.00 -17.42 -8.61
CA GLU A 48 -11.79 -18.25 -7.42
C GLU A 48 -12.20 -17.53 -6.12
N TRP A 49 -11.99 -16.21 -6.03
CA TRP A 49 -12.36 -15.44 -4.83
C TRP A 49 -13.83 -15.05 -4.74
N ARG A 50 -14.58 -15.06 -5.86
CA ARG A 50 -15.94 -14.50 -5.90
C ARG A 50 -16.88 -15.18 -4.92
N ASP A 51 -16.93 -16.51 -4.95
CA ASP A 51 -17.86 -17.28 -4.13
C ASP A 51 -17.44 -17.27 -2.66
N LEU A 52 -16.13 -17.36 -2.39
CA LEU A 52 -15.57 -17.19 -1.05
C LEU A 52 -15.95 -15.84 -0.43
N ALA A 53 -15.78 -14.75 -1.17
CA ALA A 53 -16.12 -13.41 -0.72
C ALA A 53 -17.63 -13.26 -0.47
N ALA A 54 -18.46 -13.89 -1.31
CA ALA A 54 -19.91 -13.93 -1.14
C ALA A 54 -20.32 -14.75 0.10
N SER A 55 -19.60 -15.84 0.41
CA SER A 55 -19.77 -16.66 1.61
C SER A 55 -19.24 -16.02 2.89
N GLY A 56 -18.59 -14.86 2.80
CA GLY A 56 -18.14 -14.10 3.97
C GLY A 56 -16.65 -14.16 4.25
N ASP A 57 -15.86 -14.92 3.50
CA ASP A 57 -14.42 -15.07 3.75
C ASP A 57 -13.71 -13.71 3.69
N ALA A 58 -13.06 -13.32 4.81
CA ALA A 58 -12.50 -11.98 4.97
C ALA A 58 -11.27 -11.73 4.08
N ASP A 59 -10.46 -12.74 3.81
CA ASP A 59 -9.31 -12.65 2.91
C ASP A 59 -9.78 -12.50 1.46
N ALA A 60 -10.76 -13.29 1.03
CA ALA A 60 -11.38 -13.19 -0.29
C ALA A 60 -12.13 -11.86 -0.49
N GLN A 61 -12.84 -11.37 0.53
CA GLN A 61 -13.46 -10.04 0.51
C GLN A 61 -12.41 -8.95 0.31
N PHE A 62 -11.31 -8.99 1.06
CA PHE A 62 -10.22 -8.03 0.89
C PHE A 62 -9.60 -8.13 -0.51
N ASN A 63 -9.34 -9.34 -1.01
CA ASN A 63 -8.77 -9.54 -2.34
C ASN A 63 -9.71 -9.06 -3.47
N MET A 64 -11.00 -9.36 -3.38
CA MET A 64 -12.01 -8.85 -4.31
C MET A 64 -12.12 -7.32 -4.26
N ALA A 65 -12.02 -6.72 -3.08
CA ALA A 65 -11.98 -5.26 -2.98
C ALA A 65 -10.77 -4.66 -3.71
N GLN A 66 -9.61 -5.30 -3.61
CA GLN A 66 -8.41 -4.88 -4.34
C GLN A 66 -8.58 -5.03 -5.85
N ALA A 67 -9.23 -6.10 -6.31
CA ALA A 67 -9.57 -6.31 -7.72
C ALA A 67 -10.48 -5.19 -8.25
N TYR A 68 -11.57 -4.88 -7.53
CA TYR A 68 -12.47 -3.77 -7.89
C TYR A 68 -11.80 -2.39 -7.84
N ARG A 69 -10.94 -2.13 -6.85
CA ARG A 69 -10.24 -0.84 -6.74
C ARG A 69 -9.26 -0.63 -7.89
N LEU A 70 -8.62 -1.70 -8.37
CA LEU A 70 -7.60 -1.66 -9.42
C LEU A 70 -8.13 -1.96 -10.82
N GLY A 71 -9.40 -2.34 -10.97
CA GLY A 71 -9.97 -2.78 -12.24
C GLY A 71 -9.28 -4.03 -12.81
N ARG A 72 -8.87 -4.97 -11.96
CA ARG A 72 -8.11 -6.17 -12.36
C ARG A 72 -8.99 -7.40 -12.34
N GLY A 73 -9.25 -7.98 -13.51
CA GLY A 73 -10.15 -9.14 -13.67
C GLY A 73 -11.64 -8.82 -13.47
N VAL A 74 -11.95 -7.58 -13.09
CA VAL A 74 -13.29 -6.98 -12.98
C VAL A 74 -13.23 -5.52 -13.42
N GLU A 75 -14.37 -4.94 -13.77
CA GLU A 75 -14.50 -3.50 -13.98
C GLU A 75 -14.17 -2.74 -12.68
N GLN A 76 -13.49 -1.61 -12.81
CA GLN A 76 -13.13 -0.78 -11.67
C GLN A 76 -14.38 -0.22 -10.97
N ASN A 77 -14.50 -0.44 -9.67
CA ASN A 77 -15.62 0.05 -8.88
C ASN A 77 -15.20 0.35 -7.43
N SER A 78 -14.89 1.62 -7.17
CA SER A 78 -14.42 2.06 -5.85
C SER A 78 -15.47 1.89 -4.74
N ALA A 79 -16.77 2.04 -5.06
CA ALA A 79 -17.84 1.87 -4.08
C ALA A 79 -17.98 0.41 -3.64
N GLN A 80 -17.95 -0.52 -4.60
CA GLN A 80 -17.97 -1.96 -4.30
C GLN A 80 -16.72 -2.39 -3.52
N ALA A 81 -15.55 -1.83 -3.87
CA ALA A 81 -14.31 -2.08 -3.14
C ALA A 81 -14.40 -1.63 -1.68
N GLU A 82 -14.94 -0.44 -1.43
CA GLU A 82 -15.14 0.08 -0.08
C GLU A 82 -16.03 -0.83 0.76
N VAL A 83 -17.17 -1.27 0.21
CA VAL A 83 -18.09 -2.20 0.90
C VAL A 83 -17.38 -3.49 1.30
N LEU A 84 -16.59 -4.08 0.40
CA LEU A 84 -15.87 -5.32 0.67
C LEU A 84 -14.73 -5.13 1.67
N ILE A 85 -13.97 -4.03 1.59
CA ILE A 85 -12.94 -3.67 2.57
C ILE A 85 -13.57 -3.47 3.96
N ALA A 86 -14.71 -2.76 4.05
CA ALA A 86 -15.41 -2.54 5.31
C ALA A 86 -15.89 -3.86 5.94
N LYS A 87 -16.44 -4.78 5.13
CA LYS A 87 -16.84 -6.11 5.60
C LYS A 87 -15.65 -6.92 6.12
N ALA A 88 -14.54 -6.96 5.39
CA ALA A 88 -13.34 -7.66 5.83
C ALA A 88 -12.77 -7.01 7.12
N ALA A 89 -12.76 -5.68 7.21
CA ALA A 89 -12.30 -4.96 8.38
C ALA A 89 -13.15 -5.26 9.62
N ALA A 90 -14.48 -5.32 9.48
CA ALA A 90 -15.41 -5.68 10.55
C ALA A 90 -15.18 -7.10 11.09
N GLN A 91 -14.61 -8.00 10.28
CA GLN A 91 -14.24 -9.36 10.66
C GLN A 91 -12.83 -9.46 11.29
N GLY A 92 -12.16 -8.34 11.55
CA GLY A 92 -10.82 -8.35 12.12
C GLY A 92 -9.69 -8.58 11.10
N HIS A 93 -9.97 -8.49 9.80
CA HIS A 93 -8.93 -8.64 8.78
C HIS A 93 -7.96 -7.45 8.82
N ILE A 94 -6.74 -7.67 9.32
CA ILE A 94 -5.79 -6.61 9.68
C ILE A 94 -5.47 -5.68 8.50
N ARG A 95 -5.19 -6.22 7.31
CA ARG A 95 -4.91 -5.39 6.14
C ARG A 95 -6.14 -4.60 5.67
N ALA A 96 -7.34 -5.12 5.92
CA ALA A 96 -8.58 -4.42 5.60
C ALA A 96 -8.83 -3.29 6.59
N ILE A 97 -8.59 -3.50 7.89
CA ILE A 97 -8.64 -2.45 8.92
C ILE A 97 -7.70 -1.29 8.55
N ASP A 98 -6.43 -1.60 8.25
CA ASP A 98 -5.45 -0.59 7.83
C ASP A 98 -5.92 0.18 6.59
N THR A 99 -6.43 -0.54 5.58
CA THR A 99 -6.86 0.05 4.31
C THR A 99 -8.14 0.87 4.47
N TYR A 100 -9.10 0.41 5.28
CA TYR A 100 -10.38 1.07 5.49
C TYR A 100 -10.18 2.39 6.25
N GLY A 101 -9.37 2.38 7.32
CA GLY A 101 -9.04 3.61 8.04
C GLY A 101 -8.41 4.67 7.14
N LEU A 102 -7.47 4.29 6.28
CA LEU A 102 -6.88 5.21 5.32
C LEU A 102 -7.88 5.72 4.28
N LEU A 103 -8.76 4.84 3.78
CA LEU A 103 -9.79 5.20 2.81
C LEU A 103 -10.77 6.22 3.39
N LEU A 104 -11.27 5.98 4.61
CA LEU A 104 -12.15 6.90 5.34
C LEU A 104 -11.49 8.27 5.56
N PHE A 105 -10.20 8.26 5.93
CA PHE A 105 -9.46 9.50 6.16
C PHE A 105 -9.32 10.32 4.86
N GLN A 106 -9.02 9.65 3.75
CA GLN A 106 -8.88 10.27 2.42
C GLN A 106 -10.21 10.79 1.88
N SER A 107 -11.33 10.14 2.19
CA SER A 107 -12.67 10.57 1.80
C SER A 107 -13.26 11.66 2.71
N GLY A 108 -12.46 12.20 3.65
CA GLY A 108 -12.90 13.25 4.59
C GLY A 108 -13.72 12.76 5.78
N ARG A 109 -13.97 11.45 5.93
CA ARG A 109 -14.68 10.84 7.06
C ARG A 109 -13.71 10.59 8.23
N ARG A 110 -12.97 11.63 8.61
CA ARG A 110 -11.78 11.49 9.46
C ARG A 110 -12.13 11.04 10.88
N GLU A 111 -13.24 11.49 11.44
CA GLU A 111 -13.73 11.07 12.76
C GLU A 111 -14.02 9.56 12.78
N GLU A 112 -14.66 9.05 11.73
CA GLU A 112 -14.94 7.62 11.55
C GLU A 112 -13.66 6.80 11.31
N ALA A 113 -12.65 7.41 10.69
CA ALA A 113 -11.36 6.78 10.46
C ALA A 113 -10.55 6.56 11.74
N MET A 114 -10.69 7.43 12.75
CA MET A 114 -9.77 7.47 13.89
C MET A 114 -9.62 6.16 14.66
N PRO A 115 -10.69 5.40 14.98
CA PRO A 115 -10.53 4.09 15.63
C PRO A 115 -9.64 3.13 14.83
N TYR A 116 -9.78 3.11 13.50
CA TYR A 116 -8.96 2.29 12.62
C TYR A 116 -7.52 2.82 12.54
N VAL A 117 -7.34 4.14 12.46
CA VAL A 117 -6.01 4.78 12.44
C VAL A 117 -5.25 4.49 13.74
N ILE A 118 -5.88 4.66 14.90
CA ILE A 118 -5.28 4.37 16.21
C ILE A 118 -4.90 2.89 16.29
N ALA A 119 -5.83 1.98 16.01
CA ALA A 119 -5.57 0.55 16.06
C ALA A 119 -4.43 0.12 15.12
N SER A 120 -4.31 0.76 13.96
CA SER A 120 -3.25 0.49 12.98
C SER A 120 -1.90 1.08 13.42
N ALA A 121 -1.89 2.29 14.00
CA ALA A 121 -0.70 2.92 14.56
C ALA A 121 -0.14 2.12 15.74
N ASP A 122 -1.02 1.58 16.60
CA ASP A 122 -0.68 0.71 17.72
C ASP A 122 -0.02 -0.60 17.27
N ARG A 123 -0.29 -1.06 16.04
CA ARG A 123 0.39 -2.21 15.43
C ARG A 123 1.68 -1.85 14.71
N GLY A 124 2.01 -0.57 14.65
CA GLY A 124 3.21 -0.09 13.96
C GLY A 124 3.01 0.18 12.48
N ASN A 125 1.78 0.36 11.98
CA ASN A 125 1.57 0.76 10.59
C ASN A 125 2.13 2.19 10.38
N PRO A 126 3.14 2.40 9.52
CA PRO A 126 3.84 3.68 9.47
C PRO A 126 2.98 4.81 8.91
N ARG A 127 2.05 4.53 7.98
CA ARG A 127 1.11 5.56 7.50
C ARG A 127 0.14 5.99 8.59
N ALA A 128 -0.37 5.04 9.37
CA ALA A 128 -1.26 5.34 10.48
C ALA A 128 -0.54 6.08 11.61
N GLN A 129 0.70 5.71 11.94
CA GLN A 129 1.55 6.44 12.88
C GLN A 129 1.80 7.88 12.42
N TYR A 130 2.04 8.11 11.13
CA TYR A 130 2.13 9.45 10.57
C TYR A 130 0.84 10.25 10.79
N LEU A 131 -0.32 9.69 10.41
CA LEU A 131 -1.61 10.39 10.55
C LEU A 131 -1.94 10.71 12.01
N LEU A 132 -1.74 9.75 12.91
CA LEU A 132 -1.95 9.95 14.34
C LEU A 132 -0.95 10.96 14.92
N GLY A 133 0.29 10.94 14.44
CA GLY A 133 1.33 11.91 14.81
C GLY A 133 0.96 13.34 14.43
N ILE A 134 0.46 13.56 13.21
CA ILE A 134 -0.07 14.88 12.79
C ILE A 134 -1.27 15.29 13.65
N GLY A 135 -2.19 14.36 13.92
CA GLY A 135 -3.35 14.60 14.79
C GLY A 135 -2.94 15.11 16.17
N HIS A 136 -2.01 14.42 16.84
CA HIS A 136 -1.48 14.87 18.14
C HIS A 136 -0.68 16.17 18.07
N PHE A 137 -0.01 16.45 16.96
CA PHE A 137 0.75 17.69 16.81
C PHE A 137 -0.17 18.92 16.74
N ASN A 138 -1.24 18.81 15.96
CA ASN A 138 -2.22 19.88 15.77
C ASN A 138 -3.26 19.95 16.89
N GLY A 139 -3.57 18.82 17.53
CA GLY A 139 -4.74 18.67 18.39
C GLY A 139 -6.04 18.42 17.61
N ASP A 140 -5.92 17.90 16.38
CA ASP A 140 -7.06 17.59 15.51
C ASP A 140 -7.50 16.15 15.74
N LEU A 141 -8.79 15.94 16.03
CA LEU A 141 -9.44 14.63 16.23
C LEU A 141 -8.95 13.84 17.47
N VAL A 142 -7.76 14.14 17.96
CA VAL A 142 -7.13 13.61 19.17
C VAL A 142 -6.51 14.75 19.96
N GLY A 143 -6.38 14.58 21.28
CA GLY A 143 -5.79 15.60 22.14
C GLY A 143 -4.36 15.95 21.74
N LYS A 144 -4.01 17.23 21.82
CA LYS A 144 -2.67 17.73 21.49
C LYS A 144 -1.62 17.13 22.44
N ASP A 145 -0.60 16.50 21.86
CA ASP A 145 0.48 15.83 22.59
C ASP A 145 1.74 15.80 21.73
N TRP A 146 2.63 16.77 21.92
CA TRP A 146 3.84 16.92 21.10
C TRP A 146 4.85 15.79 21.29
N VAL A 147 4.97 15.25 22.50
CA VAL A 147 5.89 14.14 22.78
C VAL A 147 5.43 12.89 22.04
N ARG A 148 4.14 12.53 22.13
CA ARG A 148 3.57 11.41 21.39
C ARG A 148 3.58 11.65 19.88
N ALA A 149 3.27 12.86 19.42
CA ALA A 149 3.31 13.22 18.01
C ALA A 149 4.69 12.96 17.41
N TYR A 150 5.74 13.48 18.05
CA TYR A 150 7.11 13.33 17.59
C TYR A 150 7.60 11.87 17.67
N ALA A 151 7.19 11.13 18.70
CA ALA A 151 7.50 9.70 18.84
C ALA A 151 6.90 8.87 17.70
N LEU A 152 5.61 9.05 17.41
CA LEU A 152 4.92 8.38 16.30
C LEU A 152 5.54 8.74 14.95
N MET A 153 5.87 10.02 14.75
CA MET A 153 6.50 10.47 13.52
C MET A 153 7.91 9.89 13.34
N THR A 154 8.66 9.76 14.44
CA THR A 154 9.98 9.11 14.46
C THR A 154 9.88 7.64 14.04
N LEU A 155 8.88 6.91 14.56
CA LEU A 155 8.64 5.50 14.17
C LEU A 155 8.24 5.36 12.71
N SER A 156 7.32 6.21 12.24
CA SER A 156 6.90 6.23 10.85
C SER A 156 8.07 6.47 9.89
N ASN A 157 8.93 7.44 10.21
CA ASN A 157 10.14 7.74 9.46
C ASN A 157 11.15 6.59 9.49
N ALA A 158 11.32 5.92 10.64
CA ALA A 158 12.24 4.79 10.78
C ALA A 158 11.84 3.58 9.90
N GLU A 159 10.56 3.41 9.62
CA GLU A 159 10.02 2.40 8.69
C GLU A 159 10.05 2.87 7.21
N GLY A 160 10.66 4.03 6.93
CA GLY A 160 10.87 4.54 5.58
C GLY A 160 9.67 5.29 4.98
N PHE A 161 8.70 5.73 5.79
CA PHE A 161 7.62 6.57 5.29
C PHE A 161 8.08 8.02 5.12
N GLU A 162 8.58 8.34 3.93
CA GLU A 162 9.22 9.64 3.60
C GLU A 162 8.46 10.90 4.06
N PRO A 163 7.11 11.00 3.98
CA PRO A 163 6.41 12.18 4.48
C PRO A 163 6.67 12.45 5.96
N ALA A 164 6.94 11.41 6.76
CA ALA A 164 7.28 11.57 8.17
C ALA A 164 8.60 12.30 8.39
N LYS A 165 9.59 12.11 7.50
CA LYS A 165 10.87 12.83 7.55
C LYS A 165 10.67 14.34 7.47
N MET A 166 9.88 14.77 6.49
CA MET A 166 9.56 16.19 6.31
C MET A 166 8.72 16.72 7.48
N GLY A 167 7.77 15.91 7.97
CA GLY A 167 6.99 16.22 9.16
C GLY A 167 7.86 16.46 10.41
N LEU A 168 8.86 15.62 10.66
CA LEU A 168 9.81 15.83 11.77
C LEU A 168 10.56 17.15 11.66
N ALA A 169 11.10 17.46 10.48
CA ALA A 169 11.81 18.72 10.25
C ALA A 169 10.91 19.95 10.48
N GLN A 170 9.62 19.85 10.14
CA GLN A 170 8.65 20.89 10.47
C GLN A 170 8.40 20.97 11.98
N MET A 171 8.16 19.83 12.63
CA MET A 171 7.92 19.74 14.07
C MET A 171 9.09 20.29 14.91
N ASP A 172 10.33 20.12 14.44
CA ASP A 172 11.54 20.62 15.11
C ASP A 172 11.54 22.14 15.36
N ASN A 173 10.79 22.91 14.54
CA ASN A 173 10.64 24.35 14.71
C ASN A 173 9.68 24.74 15.84
N PHE A 174 8.82 23.80 16.28
CA PHE A 174 7.77 24.05 17.26
C PHE A 174 7.98 23.28 18.56
N ILE A 175 8.56 22.08 18.49
CA ILE A 175 8.70 21.18 19.63
C ILE A 175 10.05 21.40 20.34
N PRO A 176 10.03 21.82 21.62
CA PRO A 176 11.24 22.00 22.42
C PRO A 176 12.12 20.75 22.51
N MET A 177 13.43 20.94 22.70
CA MET A 177 14.41 19.85 22.71
C MET A 177 14.18 18.81 23.82
N ASP A 178 13.73 19.23 24.99
CA ASP A 178 13.40 18.35 26.12
C ASP A 178 12.25 17.39 25.76
N GLN A 179 11.20 17.89 25.11
CA GLN A 179 10.11 17.06 24.58
C GLN A 179 10.59 16.16 23.44
N ARG A 180 11.52 16.68 22.61
CA ARG A 180 12.38 15.96 21.66
C ARG A 180 12.92 14.64 22.21
N GLN A 181 13.63 14.80 23.32
CA GLN A 181 14.34 13.72 24.02
C GLN A 181 13.37 12.75 24.68
N GLN A 182 12.30 13.25 25.31
CA GLN A 182 11.24 12.41 25.87
C GLN A 182 10.58 11.54 24.79
N ALA A 183 10.36 12.11 23.61
CA ALA A 183 9.75 11.39 22.48
C ALA A 183 10.61 10.22 22.00
N GLN A 184 11.94 10.31 22.08
CA GLN A 184 12.82 9.19 21.72
C GLN A 184 12.64 7.98 22.64
N LEU A 185 12.45 8.22 23.94
CA LEU A 185 12.16 7.15 24.91
C LEU A 185 10.76 6.57 24.65
N LEU A 186 9.76 7.43 24.45
CA LEU A 186 8.40 7.00 24.15
C LEU A 186 8.33 6.18 22.85
N ALA A 187 9.08 6.57 21.81
CA ALA A 187 9.14 5.84 20.54
C ALA A 187 9.64 4.39 20.75
N GLN A 188 10.64 4.18 21.61
CA GLN A 188 11.11 2.82 21.93
C GLN A 188 10.00 1.99 22.58
N THR A 189 9.30 2.55 23.57
CA THR A 189 8.16 1.88 24.22
C THR A 189 7.04 1.56 23.22
N LEU A 190 6.66 2.52 22.37
CA LEU A 190 5.63 2.32 21.35
C LEU A 190 6.04 1.23 20.34
N LYS A 191 7.31 1.16 19.95
CA LYS A 191 7.82 0.11 19.05
C LYS A 191 7.75 -1.28 19.68
N GLN A 192 8.09 -1.40 20.96
CA GLN A 192 7.98 -2.66 21.70
C GLN A 192 6.52 -3.10 21.81
N ASN A 193 5.63 -2.17 22.19
CA ASN A 193 4.19 -2.42 22.27
C ASN A 193 3.62 -2.85 20.91
N ALA A 194 4.02 -2.20 19.82
CA ALA A 194 3.59 -2.56 18.47
C ALA A 194 4.05 -3.97 18.06
N THR A 195 5.27 -4.35 18.45
CA THR A 195 5.79 -5.69 18.20
C THR A 195 5.01 -6.74 18.98
N ALA A 196 4.75 -6.49 20.27
CA ALA A 196 3.93 -7.35 21.12
C ALA A 196 2.48 -7.47 20.62
N LYS A 197 1.89 -6.37 20.17
CA LYS A 197 0.53 -6.36 19.61
C LYS A 197 0.45 -7.21 18.35
N ARG A 198 1.42 -7.08 17.44
CA ARG A 198 1.48 -7.91 16.23
C ARG A 198 1.67 -9.38 16.57
N SER A 199 2.59 -9.73 17.47
CA SER A 199 2.81 -11.13 17.85
C SER A 199 1.57 -11.76 18.49
N GLN A 200 0.85 -11.02 19.34
CA GLN A 200 -0.42 -11.48 19.91
C GLN A 200 -1.45 -11.75 18.82
N GLN A 201 -1.59 -10.87 17.84
CA GLN A 201 -2.56 -11.05 16.75
C GLN A 201 -2.23 -12.23 15.83
N PHE A 202 -0.94 -12.49 15.57
CA PHE A 202 -0.54 -13.70 14.86
C PHE A 202 -0.93 -14.95 15.65
N ALA A 203 -0.60 -14.99 16.95
CA ALA A 203 -0.96 -16.12 17.82
C ALA A 203 -2.48 -16.34 17.92
N SER A 204 -3.30 -15.28 17.98
CA SER A 204 -4.76 -15.41 18.01
C SER A 204 -5.33 -16.00 16.72
N ARG A 205 -4.73 -15.70 15.56
CA ARG A 205 -5.13 -16.28 14.27
C ARG A 205 -4.80 -17.76 14.19
N ASP A 206 -3.62 -18.17 14.66
CA ASP A 206 -3.22 -19.58 14.67
C ASP A 206 -4.13 -20.44 15.57
N LEU A 207 -4.69 -19.84 16.62
CA LEU A 207 -5.61 -20.50 17.55
C LEU A 207 -7.09 -20.43 17.12
N GLY A 208 -7.42 -19.76 16.01
CA GLY A 208 -8.80 -19.60 15.53
C GLY A 208 -9.69 -18.74 16.44
N ILE A 209 -9.10 -17.99 17.38
CA ILE A 209 -9.84 -17.11 18.28
C ILE A 209 -10.00 -15.77 17.57
N GLY A 210 -11.14 -15.58 16.90
CA GLY A 210 -11.55 -14.30 16.36
C GLY A 210 -11.51 -13.25 17.46
N THR A 211 -10.60 -12.28 17.32
CA THR A 211 -10.54 -11.16 18.25
C THR A 211 -11.73 -10.28 17.93
N GLU A 212 -12.77 -10.38 18.75
CA GLU A 212 -13.80 -9.35 18.82
C GLU A 212 -13.07 -8.02 19.00
N LEU A 213 -13.15 -7.15 17.98
CA LEU A 213 -13.03 -5.73 18.23
C LEU A 213 -14.12 -5.43 19.24
N ALA A 214 -13.72 -5.34 20.51
CA ALA A 214 -14.58 -5.14 21.66
C ALA A 214 -15.73 -4.21 21.25
N GLY A 215 -16.92 -4.80 21.19
CA GLY A 215 -18.13 -4.04 21.00
C GLY A 215 -18.13 -2.96 22.07
N THR A 216 -18.03 -1.71 21.64
CA THR A 216 -18.59 -0.63 22.44
C THR A 216 -20.11 -0.80 22.33
N GLN A 217 -20.63 -1.77 23.08
CA GLN A 217 -21.98 -1.68 23.61
C GLN A 217 -21.98 -0.38 24.39
N ILE A 218 -22.69 0.62 23.87
CA ILE A 218 -23.06 1.80 24.63
C ILE A 218 -23.81 1.27 25.85
N PRO A 219 -23.29 1.43 27.08
CA PRO A 219 -24.00 0.98 28.26
C PRO A 219 -25.29 1.80 28.36
N SER A 220 -26.42 1.16 28.08
CA SER A 220 -27.73 1.66 28.47
C SER A 220 -27.79 1.56 29.99
N GLN A 221 -27.35 2.62 30.68
CA GLN A 221 -27.52 2.73 32.11
C GLN A 221 -29.01 2.90 32.40
N SER A 222 -29.63 1.81 32.87
CA SER A 222 -30.91 1.85 33.57
C SER A 222 -30.70 2.57 34.90
N VAL A 223 -31.18 3.81 35.00
CA VAL A 223 -31.24 4.53 36.28
C VAL A 223 -32.37 3.93 37.13
N PRO A 224 -32.13 3.55 38.39
CA PRO A 224 -33.17 3.05 39.28
C PRO A 224 -34.13 4.16 39.72
N ARG A 225 -35.41 3.80 39.76
CA ARG A 225 -36.58 4.59 40.16
C ARG A 225 -36.56 4.84 41.67
N SER A 226 -36.65 6.12 42.08
CA SER A 226 -37.01 6.53 43.45
C SER A 226 -38.29 7.37 43.42
N ALA A 227 -39.23 7.04 44.32
CA ALA A 227 -40.58 7.58 44.47
C ALA A 227 -40.59 8.92 45.27
N PRO A 228 -41.74 9.62 45.38
CA PRO A 228 -41.82 11.10 45.38
C PRO A 228 -41.82 11.75 46.77
N SER A 229 -41.52 13.05 46.81
CA SER A 229 -41.85 13.95 47.93
C SER A 229 -42.63 15.16 47.42
N THR A 230 -43.67 15.50 48.19
CA THR A 230 -44.82 16.36 47.93
C THR A 230 -44.60 17.84 48.28
N ALA A 231 -44.99 18.77 47.38
CA ALA A 231 -45.55 20.11 47.69
C ALA A 231 -45.89 20.89 46.38
N PRO A 232 -46.82 21.87 46.39
CA PRO A 232 -47.76 22.11 45.28
C PRO A 232 -47.40 23.23 44.27
N LEU A 233 -48.11 23.15 43.14
CA LEU A 233 -48.14 23.96 41.90
C LEU A 233 -48.18 25.50 42.06
N PRO A 234 -47.84 26.23 40.99
CA PRO A 234 -48.93 26.82 40.22
C PRO A 234 -48.86 26.56 38.70
N THR A 235 -50.03 26.69 38.11
CA THR A 235 -50.47 26.43 36.73
C THR A 235 -49.73 27.23 35.66
N ALA A 236 -49.32 26.54 34.58
CA ALA A 236 -49.09 27.17 33.27
C ALA A 236 -49.42 26.20 32.13
N THR A 237 -50.08 26.76 31.13
CA THR A 237 -50.80 26.15 30.01
C THR A 237 -49.96 25.22 29.12
N SER A 238 -50.48 24.02 28.86
CA SER A 238 -49.89 23.04 27.95
C SER A 238 -49.96 23.52 26.49
N ARG A 239 -48.79 23.76 25.87
CA ARG A 239 -48.62 23.71 24.40
C ARG A 239 -47.59 22.64 24.11
N ILE A 240 -48.07 21.50 23.63
CA ILE A 240 -47.24 20.42 23.10
C ILE A 240 -46.71 20.87 21.72
N PRO A 241 -45.38 20.94 21.49
CA PRO A 241 -44.84 21.10 20.15
C PRO A 241 -45.07 19.82 19.34
N GLN A 242 -45.79 19.90 18.23
CA GLN A 242 -45.90 18.77 17.30
C GLN A 242 -44.56 18.54 16.58
N ALA A 243 -44.18 17.27 16.44
CA ALA A 243 -43.01 16.87 15.68
C ALA A 243 -43.14 17.28 14.20
N ILE A 244 -42.11 17.95 13.70
CA ILE A 244 -41.98 18.30 12.28
C ILE A 244 -41.87 16.99 11.49
N ARG A 245 -42.81 16.76 10.55
CA ARG A 245 -42.73 15.63 9.62
C ARG A 245 -41.56 15.86 8.67
N SER A 246 -40.50 15.07 8.79
CA SER A 246 -39.43 15.01 7.80
C SER A 246 -39.90 14.18 6.61
N THR A 247 -40.15 14.83 5.48
CA THR A 247 -40.32 14.14 4.20
C THR A 247 -38.95 13.74 3.67
N SER A 248 -38.66 12.43 3.66
CA SER A 248 -37.53 11.86 2.95
C SER A 248 -37.79 11.95 1.45
N VAL A 249 -37.11 12.88 0.77
CA VAL A 249 -37.05 12.90 -0.69
C VAL A 249 -35.73 12.22 -1.08
N PRO A 250 -35.75 11.07 -1.78
CA PRO A 250 -34.52 10.45 -2.24
C PRO A 250 -33.84 11.38 -3.25
N PRO A 251 -32.50 11.61 -3.18
CA PRO A 251 -31.82 12.40 -4.19
C PRO A 251 -31.95 11.67 -5.53
N SER A 252 -32.56 12.33 -6.51
CA SER A 252 -32.62 11.78 -7.86
C SER A 252 -31.20 11.63 -8.39
N VAL A 253 -30.97 10.59 -9.18
CA VAL A 253 -29.69 10.33 -9.86
C VAL A 253 -29.20 11.57 -10.64
N ALA A 254 -30.12 12.45 -11.05
CA ALA A 254 -29.82 13.73 -11.67
C ALA A 254 -29.13 14.73 -10.72
N ALA A 255 -29.57 14.82 -9.45
CA ALA A 255 -28.95 15.71 -8.45
C ALA A 255 -27.54 15.24 -8.06
N ALA A 256 -27.34 13.92 -7.94
CA ALA A 256 -26.02 13.35 -7.67
C ALA A 256 -25.04 13.57 -8.85
N ARG A 257 -25.51 13.43 -10.10
CA ARG A 257 -24.70 13.70 -11.30
C ARG A 257 -24.38 15.19 -11.45
N ALA A 258 -25.32 16.08 -11.12
CA ALA A 258 -25.09 17.52 -11.12
C ALA A 258 -24.05 17.94 -10.08
N ALA A 259 -24.09 17.36 -8.86
CA ALA A 259 -23.10 17.61 -7.83
C ALA A 259 -21.69 17.09 -8.21
N VAL A 260 -21.60 15.95 -8.90
CA VAL A 260 -20.33 15.42 -9.41
C VAL A 260 -19.77 16.27 -10.56
N ALA A 261 -20.63 16.78 -11.45
CA ALA A 261 -20.22 17.69 -12.52
C ALA A 261 -19.73 19.03 -11.98
N GLU A 262 -20.39 19.54 -10.94
CA GLU A 262 -20.00 20.78 -10.25
C GLU A 262 -18.68 20.61 -9.49
N ALA A 263 -18.51 19.50 -8.75
CA ALA A 263 -17.27 19.18 -8.07
C ALA A 263 -16.09 19.05 -9.05
N SER A 264 -16.31 18.38 -10.20
CA SER A 264 -15.27 18.21 -11.24
C SER A 264 -14.87 19.53 -11.89
N ARG A 265 -15.83 20.46 -12.03
CA ARG A 265 -15.59 21.82 -12.57
C ARG A 265 -14.82 22.70 -11.58
N VAL A 266 -15.10 22.58 -10.29
CA VAL A 266 -14.46 23.39 -9.24
C VAL A 266 -13.04 22.90 -8.92
N THR A 267 -12.76 21.60 -9.06
CA THR A 267 -11.43 21.05 -8.76
C THR A 267 -10.49 20.96 -9.96
N GLY A 268 -10.98 21.18 -11.19
CA GLY A 268 -10.14 21.17 -12.41
C GLY A 268 -9.49 19.82 -12.74
N THR A 269 -9.99 18.72 -12.17
CA THR A 269 -9.44 17.37 -12.33
C THR A 269 -10.25 16.58 -13.34
N GLU A 270 -9.68 16.31 -14.52
CA GLU A 270 -10.20 15.28 -15.41
C GLU A 270 -9.92 13.89 -14.81
N SER A 271 -10.99 13.16 -14.49
CA SER A 271 -11.02 11.73 -14.13
C SER A 271 -10.48 11.31 -12.73
N PRO A 272 -11.29 10.59 -11.91
CA PRO A 272 -10.88 9.99 -10.63
C PRO A 272 -9.74 8.94 -10.73
N ALA A 273 -9.31 8.56 -11.93
CA ALA A 273 -8.19 7.65 -12.16
C ALA A 273 -6.82 8.25 -11.80
N GLN A 274 -6.73 9.56 -11.56
CA GLN A 274 -5.48 10.28 -11.28
C GLN A 274 -5.28 10.66 -9.81
N ALA A 275 -6.24 10.37 -8.93
CA ALA A 275 -6.10 10.58 -7.49
C ALA A 275 -5.05 9.60 -6.91
N GLY A 276 -3.78 10.01 -6.97
CA GLY A 276 -2.63 9.25 -6.48
C GLY A 276 -1.45 9.11 -7.45
N ALA A 277 -1.54 9.64 -8.68
CA ALA A 277 -0.46 9.51 -9.68
C ALA A 277 0.46 10.74 -9.82
N ASP A 278 0.10 11.90 -9.24
CA ASP A 278 0.84 13.16 -9.45
C ASP A 278 1.98 13.44 -8.47
N PHE A 279 2.26 12.55 -7.50
CA PHE A 279 3.38 12.72 -6.57
C PHE A 279 4.73 12.21 -7.11
N ALA A 280 4.84 11.90 -8.40
CA ALA A 280 6.06 11.35 -9.02
C ALA A 280 6.47 12.00 -10.35
N ARG A 281 6.00 13.21 -10.68
CA ARG A 281 6.52 13.99 -11.81
C ARG A 281 7.40 15.15 -11.33
N PRO A 282 8.65 15.26 -11.79
CA PRO A 282 9.36 16.54 -11.75
C PRO A 282 8.81 17.45 -12.86
N ASP A 283 8.38 18.64 -12.46
CA ASP A 283 8.07 19.85 -13.23
C ASP A 283 7.65 19.72 -14.70
N ALA A 284 6.36 19.98 -14.97
CA ALA A 284 5.92 20.51 -16.25
C ALA A 284 5.72 22.03 -16.13
N VAL A 285 6.49 22.74 -16.93
CA VAL A 285 6.55 24.20 -17.09
C VAL A 285 5.16 24.81 -17.30
N GLN A 286 4.86 25.89 -16.57
CA GLN A 286 3.66 26.72 -16.76
C GLN A 286 3.55 27.22 -18.22
N PRO A 287 2.35 27.25 -18.84
CA PRO A 287 2.18 27.88 -20.13
C PRO A 287 2.36 29.40 -20.00
N ARG A 288 3.36 29.93 -20.69
CA ARG A 288 3.63 31.35 -20.78
C ARG A 288 2.48 32.05 -21.51
N SER A 289 2.02 33.14 -20.91
CA SER A 289 1.13 34.15 -21.48
C SER A 289 1.51 34.53 -22.91
N GLU A 290 0.49 34.61 -23.74
CA GLU A 290 0.48 35.07 -25.12
C GLU A 290 0.80 36.56 -25.23
N ALA A 291 1.64 36.93 -26.22
CA ALA A 291 1.96 38.31 -26.65
C ALA A 291 2.53 38.29 -28.10
N PRO A 292 2.39 39.37 -28.90
CA PRO A 292 1.98 39.37 -30.33
C PRO A 292 3.09 39.15 -31.40
N PRO A 293 2.78 39.23 -32.73
CA PRO A 293 3.51 38.50 -33.76
C PRO A 293 4.83 39.14 -34.20
N ILE A 294 5.67 38.25 -34.73
CA ILE A 294 6.98 38.47 -35.34
C ILE A 294 6.87 39.44 -36.52
N ARG A 295 7.61 40.55 -36.46
CA ARG A 295 8.01 41.31 -37.66
C ARG A 295 9.31 40.72 -38.20
N THR A 296 9.27 40.38 -39.48
CA THR A 296 10.41 40.05 -40.33
C THR A 296 11.44 41.19 -40.34
N ALA A 297 12.72 40.86 -40.17
CA ALA A 297 13.82 41.75 -40.51
C ALA A 297 15.01 40.95 -41.08
N ALA A 298 15.52 41.50 -42.17
CA ALA A 298 16.48 40.99 -43.12
C ALA A 298 17.87 40.62 -42.56
N ALA A 299 18.52 39.66 -43.22
CA ALA A 299 19.98 39.55 -43.26
C ALA A 299 20.60 40.74 -44.02
N PRO A 300 21.88 41.10 -43.79
CA PRO A 300 22.88 40.61 -44.75
C PRO A 300 24.34 40.41 -44.23
N ARG A 301 25.06 39.58 -45.02
CA ARG A 301 26.52 39.52 -45.35
C ARG A 301 27.48 39.09 -44.23
N SER A 302 28.11 37.90 -44.30
CA SER A 302 29.09 37.35 -45.26
C SER A 302 30.47 38.01 -45.17
N GLU A 303 31.37 37.36 -44.43
CA GLU A 303 32.82 37.48 -44.55
C GLU A 303 33.43 36.06 -44.59
N VAL A 304 34.35 35.84 -45.54
CA VAL A 304 34.91 34.54 -46.00
C VAL A 304 36.37 34.42 -45.51
N PRO A 305 36.95 33.19 -45.41
CA PRO A 305 37.74 32.72 -44.26
C PRO A 305 39.24 32.54 -44.51
N LYS A 306 39.99 32.19 -43.46
CA LYS A 306 41.32 31.54 -43.53
C LYS A 306 41.72 30.89 -42.17
N PRO A 307 42.72 29.99 -42.11
CA PRO A 307 42.64 28.57 -42.44
C PRO A 307 42.86 27.66 -41.21
N THR A 308 42.47 26.40 -41.33
CA THR A 308 42.63 25.31 -40.36
C THR A 308 44.10 24.96 -40.08
N PRO A 309 44.51 24.76 -38.81
CA PRO A 309 45.67 23.94 -38.48
C PRO A 309 45.25 22.49 -38.21
N ALA A 310 46.06 21.58 -38.77
CA ALA A 310 45.92 20.14 -38.73
C ALA A 310 45.73 19.56 -37.33
N ALA A 311 44.83 18.58 -37.24
CA ALA A 311 44.66 17.72 -36.08
C ALA A 311 45.92 16.88 -35.84
N THR A 312 46.62 17.17 -34.73
CA THR A 312 47.50 16.19 -34.08
C THR A 312 46.64 15.14 -33.35
N PRO A 313 46.93 13.83 -33.49
CA PRO A 313 46.12 12.78 -32.88
C PRO A 313 46.39 12.70 -31.38
N LYS A 314 45.41 13.11 -30.56
CA LYS A 314 45.46 12.93 -29.11
C LYS A 314 44.85 11.58 -28.74
N ALA A 315 45.76 10.65 -28.44
CA ALA A 315 45.63 9.46 -27.59
C ALA A 315 44.28 8.73 -27.57
N ALA A 316 44.26 7.56 -28.20
CA ALA A 316 43.26 6.52 -27.96
C ALA A 316 43.09 6.27 -26.45
N PRO A 317 41.85 6.23 -25.92
CA PRO A 317 41.60 5.61 -24.63
C PRO A 317 42.01 4.14 -24.72
N ALA A 318 42.77 3.71 -23.71
CA ALA A 318 43.25 2.36 -23.54
C ALA A 318 42.20 1.29 -23.89
N ALA A 319 42.67 0.25 -24.59
CA ALA A 319 41.91 -0.90 -25.06
C ALA A 319 40.71 -1.25 -24.18
N SER A 320 39.51 -0.97 -24.70
CA SER A 320 38.29 -1.52 -24.16
C SER A 320 38.39 -3.03 -24.25
N SER A 321 38.52 -3.72 -23.12
CA SER A 321 38.38 -5.17 -23.08
C SER A 321 36.92 -5.48 -23.45
N SER A 322 36.61 -5.60 -24.74
CA SER A 322 35.23 -5.75 -25.26
C SER A 322 34.87 -7.23 -25.37
N GLY A 323 34.70 -7.87 -24.22
CA GLY A 323 34.22 -9.25 -24.18
C GLY A 323 32.71 -9.32 -23.92
N PRO A 324 32.01 -10.35 -24.46
CA PRO A 324 30.56 -10.46 -24.33
C PRO A 324 30.10 -10.77 -22.91
N TRP A 325 31.00 -11.22 -22.02
CA TRP A 325 30.64 -11.58 -20.67
C TRP A 325 30.58 -10.37 -19.74
N ARG A 326 29.62 -10.43 -18.82
CA ARG A 326 29.31 -9.41 -17.83
C ARG A 326 29.07 -10.04 -16.46
N ILE A 327 29.06 -9.19 -15.44
CA ILE A 327 28.72 -9.57 -14.08
C ILE A 327 27.61 -8.63 -13.60
N GLN A 328 26.47 -9.17 -13.18
CA GLN A 328 25.41 -8.42 -12.54
C GLN A 328 25.69 -8.28 -11.04
N LEU A 329 25.81 -7.06 -10.55
CA LEU A 329 26.03 -6.74 -9.14
C LEU A 329 24.73 -6.61 -8.34
N GLY A 330 23.61 -6.32 -9.01
CA GLY A 330 22.31 -6.19 -8.35
C GLY A 330 21.21 -5.73 -9.31
N ALA A 331 19.97 -5.79 -8.83
CA ALA A 331 18.80 -5.25 -9.49
C ALA A 331 18.10 -4.25 -8.55
N PHE A 332 17.79 -3.06 -9.04
CA PHE A 332 17.33 -1.94 -8.25
C PHE A 332 16.01 -1.39 -8.81
N SER A 333 15.01 -1.22 -7.96
CA SER A 333 13.77 -0.50 -8.31
C SER A 333 14.00 0.99 -8.55
N VAL A 334 15.06 1.55 -7.96
CA VAL A 334 15.46 2.96 -8.09
C VAL A 334 16.85 3.06 -8.74
N PRO A 335 16.99 3.67 -9.93
CA PRO A 335 18.27 3.75 -10.64
C PRO A 335 19.42 4.36 -9.83
N SER A 336 19.16 5.39 -9.03
CA SER A 336 20.18 6.06 -8.23
C SER A 336 20.84 5.16 -7.18
N ASN A 337 20.18 4.07 -6.76
CA ASN A 337 20.80 3.08 -5.85
C ASN A 337 21.83 2.21 -6.56
N ALA A 338 21.64 1.94 -7.86
CA ALA A 338 22.65 1.28 -8.70
C ALA A 338 23.90 2.16 -8.82
N ASP A 339 23.73 3.48 -8.99
CA ASP A 339 24.86 4.42 -9.06
C ASP A 339 25.60 4.51 -7.73
N LYS A 340 24.90 4.54 -6.59
CA LYS A 340 25.53 4.49 -5.26
C LYS A 340 26.32 3.20 -5.04
N LEU A 341 25.82 2.05 -5.50
CA LEU A 341 26.57 0.80 -5.42
C LEU A 341 27.82 0.85 -6.30
N TRP A 342 27.69 1.35 -7.53
CA TRP A 342 28.82 1.52 -8.43
C TRP A 342 29.90 2.43 -7.85
N SER A 343 29.55 3.61 -7.33
CA SER A 343 30.54 4.55 -6.76
C SER A 343 31.33 3.96 -5.60
N ARG A 344 30.74 3.04 -4.82
CA ARG A 344 31.44 2.33 -3.74
C ARG A 344 32.37 1.24 -4.25
N LEU A 345 32.02 0.58 -5.34
CA LEU A 345 32.75 -0.58 -5.87
C LEU A 345 33.70 -0.25 -7.02
N ALA A 346 33.60 0.93 -7.64
CA ALA A 346 34.38 1.30 -8.81
C ALA A 346 35.90 1.30 -8.56
N SER A 347 36.32 1.51 -7.29
CA SER A 347 37.72 1.42 -6.86
C SER A 347 38.16 0.01 -6.47
N ASN A 348 37.26 -0.97 -6.43
CA ASN A 348 37.60 -2.35 -6.10
C ASN A 348 38.44 -2.95 -7.24
N ALA A 349 39.57 -3.57 -6.88
CA ALA A 349 40.51 -4.16 -7.82
C ALA A 349 39.86 -5.19 -8.78
N ALA A 350 38.77 -5.85 -8.37
CA ALA A 350 38.06 -6.83 -9.20
C ALA A 350 37.34 -6.21 -10.41
N ILE A 351 36.94 -4.94 -10.34
CA ILE A 351 36.16 -4.26 -11.38
C ILE A 351 36.71 -2.90 -11.81
N SER A 352 37.83 -2.46 -11.23
CA SER A 352 38.52 -1.24 -11.61
C SER A 352 38.91 -1.27 -13.09
N GLY A 353 38.60 -0.19 -13.81
CA GLY A 353 38.82 -0.08 -15.25
C GLY A 353 37.83 -0.87 -16.12
N LYS A 354 36.77 -1.45 -15.55
CA LYS A 354 35.68 -2.09 -16.30
C LYS A 354 34.51 -1.12 -16.56
N SER A 355 33.70 -1.44 -17.56
CA SER A 355 32.60 -0.59 -17.99
C SER A 355 31.32 -0.89 -17.19
N LYS A 356 30.68 0.18 -16.68
CA LYS A 356 29.36 0.13 -16.04
C LYS A 356 28.25 0.07 -17.09
N PHE A 357 27.28 -0.81 -16.87
CA PHE A 357 26.06 -0.92 -17.66
C PHE A 357 24.84 -0.89 -16.73
N ILE A 358 23.87 -0.06 -17.07
CA ILE A 358 22.55 -0.05 -16.44
C ILE A 358 21.58 -0.63 -17.46
N VAL A 359 21.08 -1.83 -17.21
CA VAL A 359 20.19 -2.55 -18.14
C VAL A 359 18.76 -2.55 -17.59
N PRO A 360 17.79 -1.90 -18.26
CA PRO A 360 16.39 -1.96 -17.86
C PRO A 360 15.86 -3.40 -17.92
N ALA A 361 15.13 -3.83 -16.88
CA ALA A 361 14.51 -5.15 -16.80
C ALA A 361 13.14 -5.05 -16.09
N GLY A 362 12.10 -4.77 -16.87
CA GLY A 362 10.75 -4.55 -16.34
C GLY A 362 10.70 -3.32 -15.43
N ARG A 363 10.33 -3.50 -14.16
CA ARG A 363 10.23 -2.42 -13.16
C ARG A 363 11.53 -2.14 -12.39
N VAL A 364 12.62 -2.83 -12.72
CA VAL A 364 13.92 -2.67 -12.06
C VAL A 364 15.03 -2.42 -13.10
N VAL A 365 16.14 -1.85 -12.66
CA VAL A 365 17.37 -1.74 -13.45
C VAL A 365 18.42 -2.69 -12.91
N LYS A 366 19.09 -3.42 -13.79
CA LYS A 366 20.20 -4.32 -13.46
C LYS A 366 21.52 -3.55 -13.60
N LEU A 367 22.29 -3.49 -12.52
CA LEU A 367 23.66 -3.00 -12.55
C LEU A 367 24.57 -4.13 -13.03
N GLN A 368 25.20 -3.94 -14.18
CA GLN A 368 26.13 -4.89 -14.76
C GLN A 368 27.50 -4.25 -14.99
N VAL A 369 28.55 -5.06 -14.86
CA VAL A 369 29.93 -4.70 -15.17
C VAL A 369 30.39 -5.57 -16.32
N GLY A 370 30.78 -4.96 -17.42
CA GLY A 370 31.13 -5.69 -18.63
C GLY A 370 32.58 -5.57 -19.03
N GLY A 371 32.93 -6.36 -20.04
CA GLY A 371 34.22 -6.35 -20.67
C GLY A 371 35.09 -7.56 -20.37
N TYR A 372 34.46 -8.72 -20.13
CA TYR A 372 35.16 -9.98 -19.88
C TYR A 372 35.19 -10.83 -21.15
N PRO A 373 36.37 -11.22 -21.67
CA PRO A 373 36.50 -11.93 -22.93
C PRO A 373 35.85 -13.32 -22.91
N ASN A 374 35.82 -13.95 -21.74
CA ASN A 374 35.26 -15.29 -21.53
C ASN A 374 34.56 -15.39 -20.17
N ARG A 375 33.77 -16.45 -19.98
CA ARG A 375 33.03 -16.73 -18.74
C ARG A 375 33.95 -16.83 -17.52
N SER A 376 35.12 -17.45 -17.70
CA SER A 376 36.09 -17.67 -16.63
C SER A 376 36.58 -16.36 -16.05
N GLY A 377 36.92 -15.38 -16.88
CA GLY A 377 37.33 -14.04 -16.43
C GLY A 377 36.22 -13.31 -15.67
N ALA A 378 34.97 -13.43 -16.10
CA ALA A 378 33.82 -12.88 -15.37
C ALA A 378 33.58 -13.60 -14.04
N GLN A 379 33.77 -14.92 -14.00
CA GLN A 379 33.63 -15.71 -12.78
C GLN A 379 34.70 -15.35 -11.75
N THR A 380 35.97 -15.26 -12.15
CA THR A 380 37.07 -14.88 -11.26
C THR A 380 36.84 -13.50 -10.62
N ALA A 381 36.37 -12.53 -11.41
CA ALA A 381 36.05 -11.21 -10.88
C ALA A 381 34.83 -11.24 -9.94
N CYS A 382 33.81 -12.05 -10.23
CA CYS A 382 32.67 -12.22 -9.33
C CYS A 382 33.08 -12.89 -8.00
N ASP A 383 33.92 -13.93 -8.04
CA ASP A 383 34.39 -14.60 -6.82
C ASP A 383 35.28 -13.67 -5.97
N ALA A 384 36.03 -12.76 -6.60
CA ALA A 384 36.78 -11.72 -5.90
C ALA A 384 35.87 -10.71 -5.19
N LEU A 385 34.76 -10.32 -5.83
CA LEU A 385 33.76 -9.46 -5.21
C LEU A 385 33.07 -10.14 -4.03
N LYS A 386 32.72 -11.42 -4.16
CA LYS A 386 32.11 -12.21 -3.06
C LYS A 386 33.03 -12.30 -1.85
N ARG A 387 34.34 -12.45 -2.06
CA ARG A 387 35.34 -12.41 -0.97
C ARG A 387 35.39 -11.05 -0.26
N SER A 388 35.04 -9.97 -0.94
CA SER A 388 34.87 -8.64 -0.33
C SER A 388 33.45 -8.37 0.19
N GLY A 389 32.59 -9.40 0.27
CA GLY A 389 31.22 -9.30 0.77
C GLY A 389 30.20 -8.76 -0.24
N GLN A 390 30.55 -8.68 -1.52
CA GLN A 390 29.66 -8.22 -2.58
C GLN A 390 29.14 -9.38 -3.42
N ASP A 391 27.83 -9.59 -3.40
CA ASP A 391 27.17 -10.57 -4.26
C ASP A 391 27.16 -10.17 -5.73
N CYS A 392 27.21 -11.18 -6.59
CA CYS A 392 27.22 -11.01 -8.03
C CYS A 392 26.82 -12.30 -8.78
N ILE A 393 26.40 -12.13 -10.04
CA ILE A 393 25.99 -13.20 -10.94
C ILE A 393 26.66 -12.98 -12.30
N VAL A 394 27.29 -14.01 -12.87
CA VAL A 394 27.88 -13.95 -14.22
C VAL A 394 26.80 -14.05 -15.29
N THR A 395 26.81 -13.15 -16.26
CA THR A 395 25.84 -13.07 -17.36
C THR A 395 26.56 -12.86 -18.70
N LYS A 396 25.87 -13.09 -19.82
CA LYS A 396 26.36 -12.81 -21.18
C LYS A 396 25.47 -11.74 -21.82
#